data_AF-A0A839JE65-F1
#
_entry.id   AF-A0A839JE65-F1
#
_cell.length_a   1.000
_cell.length_b   1.000
_cell.length_c   1.000
_cell.angle_alpha   90.00
_cell.angle_beta   90.00
_cell.angle_gamma   90.00
#
_symmetry.space_group_name_H-M   'P 1'
#
loop_
_entity.id
_entity.type
_entity.pdbx_description
1 polymer ?
#
loop_
_entity_poly.entity_id
_entity_poly.type
_entity_poly.pdbx_seq_one_letter_code
_entity_poly.pdbx_strand_id
1 'polypeptide(L)'
;MTDLERLDELCRQWGAVHDRALAGHMNAAAHLLAERARALVPGAAVLVLEDSDQGDWLTLVEVEDAAGNALPEPSDLDQGEASCLYQALADSVAGITFRTRDRRYTTQYELTIGQTEAPAPPVEVIVVRDPDASDDVSVLLDGYPAPEASVVCIDAGAGWDVADWEAARDEALAGASPAAARLIAAAFNNPPGARYITGFQPGE
;
A
#
# COMPACT_ATOMS: atom_id res chain seq x y z
N MET A 1 29.03 20.02 18.35
CA MET A 1 28.69 18.63 18.01
C MET A 1 29.97 17.91 17.67
N THR A 2 30.35 16.92 18.46
CA THR A 2 31.52 16.06 18.24
C THR A 2 31.20 15.03 17.15
N ASP A 3 32.23 14.40 16.57
CA ASP A 3 32.04 13.34 15.56
C ASP A 3 31.24 12.14 16.11
N LEU A 4 31.34 11.87 17.42
CA LEU A 4 30.54 10.82 18.09
C LEU A 4 29.07 11.23 18.22
N GLU A 5 28.78 12.48 18.61
CA GLU A 5 27.39 12.98 18.67
C GLU A 5 26.73 12.98 17.27
N ARG A 6 27.50 13.23 16.22
CA ARG A 6 27.03 13.16 14.83
C ARG A 6 26.74 11.73 14.40
N LEU A 7 27.58 10.76 14.79
CA LEU A 7 27.37 9.35 14.49
C LEU A 7 26.14 8.80 15.21
N ASP A 8 25.95 9.12 16.49
CA ASP A 8 24.78 8.70 17.27
C ASP A 8 23.47 9.26 16.70
N GLU A 9 23.48 10.51 16.24
CA GLU A 9 22.32 11.12 15.57
C GLU A 9 22.00 10.39 14.25
N LEU A 10 23.02 10.08 13.43
CA LEU A 10 22.82 9.32 12.20
C LEU A 10 22.28 7.91 12.48
N CYS A 11 22.82 7.20 13.48
CA CYS A 11 22.33 5.88 13.86
C CYS A 11 20.86 5.93 14.32
N ARG A 12 20.46 6.95 15.10
CA ARG A 12 19.05 7.14 15.51
C ARG A 12 18.14 7.42 14.31
N GLN A 13 18.58 8.28 13.39
CA GLN A 13 17.82 8.59 12.18
C GLN A 13 17.63 7.35 11.30
N TRP A 14 18.69 6.59 11.07
CA TRP A 14 18.63 5.35 10.29
C TRP A 14 17.80 4.26 10.98
N GLY A 15 17.89 4.13 12.30
CA GLY A 15 17.04 3.23 13.08
C GLY A 15 15.56 3.56 12.92
N ALA A 16 15.18 4.83 13.06
CA ALA A 16 13.79 5.26 12.88
C ALA A 16 13.26 5.02 11.45
N VAL A 17 14.09 5.20 10.43
CA VAL A 17 13.73 4.88 9.04
C VAL A 17 13.53 3.37 8.86
N HIS A 18 14.42 2.57 9.42
CA HIS A 18 14.32 1.11 9.38
C HIS A 18 13.05 0.61 10.09
N ASP A 19 12.79 1.07 11.31
CA ASP A 19 11.63 0.68 12.10
C ASP A 19 10.32 1.06 11.40
N ARG A 20 10.27 2.25 10.77
CA ARG A 20 9.11 2.67 9.99
C ARG A 20 8.88 1.79 8.77
N ALA A 21 9.92 1.48 8.01
CA ALA A 21 9.82 0.60 6.85
C ALA A 21 9.38 -0.82 7.26
N LEU A 22 9.94 -1.33 8.36
CA LEU A 22 9.60 -2.64 8.89
C LEU A 22 8.16 -2.67 9.43
N ALA A 23 7.72 -1.64 10.15
CA ALA A 23 6.34 -1.50 10.58
C ALA A 23 5.37 -1.42 9.38
N GLY A 24 5.73 -0.71 8.31
CA GLY A 24 4.96 -0.69 7.06
C GLY A 24 4.80 -2.08 6.44
N HIS A 25 5.89 -2.84 6.36
CA HIS A 25 5.87 -4.23 5.90
C HIS A 25 5.01 -5.12 6.81
N MET A 26 5.12 -4.98 8.12
CA MET A 26 4.32 -5.75 9.07
C MET A 26 2.82 -5.40 9.00
N ASN A 27 2.46 -4.14 8.80
CA ASN A 27 1.06 -3.74 8.54
C ASN A 27 0.54 -4.37 7.24
N ALA A 28 1.37 -4.43 6.19
CA ALA A 28 1.01 -5.13 4.95
C ALA A 28 0.76 -6.62 5.19
N ALA A 29 1.67 -7.29 5.91
CA ALA A 29 1.55 -8.69 6.24
C ALA A 29 0.30 -8.98 7.10
N ALA A 30 0.05 -8.17 8.13
CA ALA A 30 -1.14 -8.27 8.98
C ALA A 30 -2.43 -8.08 8.18
N HIS A 31 -2.47 -7.12 7.26
CA HIS A 31 -3.62 -6.90 6.40
C HIS A 31 -3.87 -8.07 5.44
N LEU A 32 -2.82 -8.58 4.78
CA LEU A 32 -2.92 -9.74 3.88
C LEU A 32 -3.38 -10.99 4.63
N LEU A 33 -2.83 -11.24 5.83
CA LEU A 33 -3.23 -12.35 6.68
C LEU A 33 -4.71 -12.24 7.09
N ALA A 34 -5.16 -11.04 7.46
CA ALA A 34 -6.56 -10.75 7.78
C ALA A 34 -7.50 -10.96 6.59
N GLU A 35 -7.16 -10.48 5.39
CA GLU A 35 -7.95 -10.68 4.17
C GLU A 35 -8.04 -12.16 3.80
N ARG A 36 -6.93 -12.89 3.89
CA ARG A 36 -6.90 -14.33 3.63
C ARG A 36 -7.74 -15.10 4.65
N ALA A 37 -7.71 -14.71 5.92
CA ALA A 37 -8.56 -15.29 6.96
C ALA A 37 -10.05 -15.07 6.67
N ARG A 38 -10.44 -13.84 6.29
CA ARG A 38 -11.83 -13.54 5.88
C ARG A 38 -12.28 -14.40 4.70
N ALA A 39 -11.39 -14.60 3.73
CA ALA A 39 -11.70 -15.35 2.52
C ALA A 39 -11.86 -16.86 2.77
N LEU A 40 -11.03 -17.42 3.65
CA LEU A 40 -10.97 -18.87 3.90
C LEU A 40 -11.85 -19.34 5.07
N VAL A 41 -12.08 -18.49 6.07
CA VAL A 41 -12.81 -18.84 7.30
C VAL A 41 -13.98 -17.88 7.51
N PRO A 42 -15.20 -18.23 7.04
CA PRO A 42 -16.38 -17.41 7.25
C PRO A 42 -16.63 -17.14 8.73
N GLY A 43 -16.73 -15.86 9.10
CA GLY A 43 -16.95 -15.45 10.48
C GLY A 43 -15.69 -15.19 11.30
N ALA A 44 -14.49 -15.39 10.71
CA ALA A 44 -13.24 -15.01 11.35
C ALA A 44 -13.24 -13.51 11.70
N ALA A 45 -12.88 -13.21 12.95
CA ALA A 45 -12.80 -11.85 13.47
C ALA A 45 -11.45 -11.56 14.14
N VAL A 46 -10.84 -12.57 14.77
CA VAL A 46 -9.58 -12.45 15.49
C VAL A 46 -8.65 -13.60 15.10
N LEU A 47 -7.37 -13.29 14.96
CA LEU A 47 -6.30 -14.26 14.77
C LEU A 47 -5.41 -14.26 16.01
N VAL A 48 -5.18 -15.43 16.61
CA VAL A 48 -4.33 -15.58 17.78
C VAL A 48 -2.94 -15.96 17.32
N LEU A 49 -1.97 -15.16 17.72
CA LEU A 49 -0.58 -15.28 17.32
C LEU A 49 0.27 -15.57 18.56
N GLU A 50 1.31 -16.39 18.40
CA GLU A 50 2.29 -16.71 19.45
C GLU A 50 3.71 -16.44 18.98
N ASP A 51 4.62 -16.27 19.94
CA ASP A 51 6.05 -16.25 19.65
C ASP A 51 6.46 -17.55 18.94
N SER A 52 7.20 -17.43 17.82
CA SER A 52 7.76 -18.58 17.13
C SER A 52 8.81 -19.29 17.99
N ASP A 53 8.88 -20.61 17.88
CA ASP A 53 9.94 -21.42 18.50
C ASP A 53 11.30 -21.31 17.77
N GLN A 54 11.31 -20.71 16.58
CA GLN A 54 12.46 -20.66 15.66
C GLN A 54 13.05 -19.25 15.47
N GLY A 55 12.43 -18.20 16.02
CA GLY A 55 12.99 -16.85 15.99
C GLY A 55 12.04 -15.77 16.47
N ASP A 56 12.34 -14.53 16.13
CA ASP A 56 11.71 -13.34 16.73
C ASP A 56 10.43 -12.89 15.99
N TRP A 57 9.74 -13.82 15.32
CA TRP A 57 8.49 -13.57 14.60
C TRP A 57 7.31 -14.28 15.25
N LEU A 58 6.10 -13.94 14.80
CA LEU A 58 4.86 -14.51 15.30
C LEU A 58 4.38 -15.66 14.40
N THR A 59 3.73 -16.64 15.02
CA THR A 59 3.08 -17.77 14.35
C THR A 59 1.60 -17.74 14.65
N LEU A 60 0.76 -17.93 13.64
CA LEU A 60 -0.67 -18.13 13.86
C LEU A 60 -0.92 -19.48 14.53
N VAL A 61 -1.71 -19.47 15.60
CA VAL A 61 -2.07 -20.69 16.34
C VAL A 61 -3.57 -20.95 16.40
N GLU A 62 -4.40 -19.92 16.23
CA GLU A 62 -5.85 -20.06 16.32
C GLU A 62 -6.59 -18.94 15.57
N VAL A 63 -7.79 -19.25 15.07
CA VAL A 63 -8.71 -18.30 14.45
C VAL A 63 -9.98 -18.28 15.28
N GLU A 64 -10.48 -17.11 15.64
CA GLU A 64 -11.66 -16.93 16.48
C GLU A 64 -12.74 -16.10 15.78
N ASP A 65 -14.00 -16.38 16.13
CA ASP A 65 -15.13 -15.52 15.79
C ASP A 65 -15.18 -14.27 16.70
N ALA A 66 -16.12 -13.36 16.41
CA ALA A 66 -16.29 -12.13 17.20
C ALA A 66 -16.74 -12.37 18.67
N ALA A 67 -17.16 -13.58 19.01
CA ALA A 67 -17.51 -13.98 20.37
C ALA A 67 -16.34 -14.68 21.10
N GLY A 68 -15.18 -14.85 20.44
CA GLY A 68 -14.01 -15.54 20.99
C GLY A 68 -14.09 -17.06 20.92
N ASN A 69 -14.98 -17.62 20.09
CA ASN A 69 -15.02 -19.07 19.89
C ASN A 69 -14.01 -19.47 18.81
N ALA A 70 -13.24 -20.51 19.10
CA ALA A 70 -12.36 -21.16 18.14
C ALA A 70 -13.12 -21.60 16.87
N LEU A 71 -12.60 -21.20 15.72
CA LEU A 71 -13.06 -21.65 14.41
C LEU A 71 -12.14 -22.76 13.87
N PRO A 72 -12.61 -23.58 12.92
CA PRO A 72 -11.78 -24.62 12.33
C PRO A 72 -10.50 -24.03 11.74
N GLU A 73 -9.35 -24.57 12.15
CA GLU A 73 -8.05 -24.11 11.67
C GLU A 73 -7.95 -24.32 10.15
N PRO A 74 -7.78 -23.24 9.37
CA PRO A 74 -7.64 -23.34 7.92
C PRO A 74 -6.25 -23.89 7.58
N SER A 75 -6.20 -25.11 7.01
CA SER A 75 -4.94 -25.73 6.55
C SER A 75 -4.17 -24.92 5.51
N ASP A 76 -4.86 -24.00 4.82
CA ASP A 76 -4.37 -23.22 3.69
C ASP A 76 -4.08 -21.75 4.04
N LEU A 77 -4.26 -21.39 5.31
CA LEU A 77 -3.85 -20.08 5.80
C LEU A 77 -2.36 -20.15 6.10
N ASP A 78 -1.61 -19.54 5.20
CA ASP A 78 -0.16 -19.67 5.12
C ASP A 78 0.49 -19.00 6.34
N GLN A 79 1.40 -19.72 6.98
CA GLN A 79 2.20 -19.18 8.09
C GLN A 79 3.24 -18.17 7.59
N GLY A 80 3.49 -18.09 6.27
CA GLY A 80 4.41 -17.16 5.65
C GLY A 80 4.10 -15.71 5.98
N GLU A 81 2.84 -15.28 5.88
CA GLU A 81 2.45 -13.90 6.22
C GLU A 81 2.59 -13.63 7.73
N ALA A 82 2.27 -14.61 8.59
CA ALA A 82 2.49 -14.48 10.03
C ALA A 82 3.99 -14.34 10.37
N SER A 83 4.86 -15.06 9.64
CA SER A 83 6.32 -15.01 9.84
C SER A 83 6.96 -13.68 9.47
N CYS A 84 6.24 -12.79 8.78
CA CYS A 84 6.65 -11.41 8.55
C CYS A 84 6.34 -10.48 9.72
N LEU A 85 5.60 -10.94 10.74
CA LEU A 85 5.26 -10.16 11.94
C LEU A 85 6.32 -10.38 13.01
N TYR A 86 7.14 -9.37 13.29
CA TYR A 86 8.19 -9.45 14.31
C TYR A 86 7.72 -9.03 15.70
N GLN A 87 8.05 -9.83 16.72
CA GLN A 87 7.65 -9.57 18.10
C GLN A 87 8.06 -8.17 18.57
N ALA A 88 9.27 -7.73 18.22
CA ALA A 88 9.85 -6.45 18.64
C ALA A 88 9.03 -5.22 18.20
N LEU A 89 8.22 -5.35 17.15
CA LEU A 89 7.41 -4.26 16.58
C LEU A 89 5.91 -4.56 16.57
N ALA A 90 5.45 -5.62 17.26
CA ALA A 90 4.04 -6.01 17.30
C ALA A 90 3.13 -4.84 17.73
N ASP A 91 3.55 -4.06 18.72
CA ASP A 91 2.81 -2.89 19.23
C ASP A 91 2.70 -1.73 18.22
N SER A 92 3.48 -1.77 17.14
CA SER A 92 3.48 -0.76 16.06
C SER A 92 2.60 -1.14 14.87
N VAL A 93 1.91 -2.30 14.93
CA VAL A 93 1.07 -2.81 13.85
C VAL A 93 -0.40 -2.61 14.19
N ALA A 94 -1.14 -2.00 13.26
CA ALA A 94 -2.56 -1.79 13.41
C ALA A 94 -3.31 -3.12 13.57
N GLY A 95 -4.11 -3.23 14.62
CA GLY A 95 -4.92 -4.40 14.92
C GLY A 95 -4.19 -5.51 15.69
N ILE A 96 -2.87 -5.45 15.89
CA ILE A 96 -2.15 -6.36 16.79
C ILE A 96 -2.16 -5.78 18.20
N THR A 97 -2.58 -6.59 19.18
CA THR A 97 -2.45 -6.24 20.60
C THR A 97 -1.99 -7.41 21.43
N PHE A 98 -1.32 -7.14 22.55
CA PHE A 98 -0.96 -8.15 23.53
C PHE A 98 -2.21 -8.73 24.18
N ARG A 99 -2.36 -10.06 24.15
CA ARG A 99 -3.50 -10.78 24.73
C ARG A 99 -3.18 -11.28 26.14
N THR A 100 -2.15 -12.10 26.27
CA THR A 100 -1.76 -12.70 27.55
C THR A 100 -0.36 -13.31 27.50
N ARG A 101 0.19 -13.62 28.68
CA ARG A 101 1.32 -14.52 28.83
C ARG A 101 0.83 -15.77 29.56
N ASP A 102 0.95 -16.91 28.91
CA ASP A 102 0.49 -18.18 29.49
C ASP A 102 1.43 -18.68 30.61
N ARG A 103 1.05 -19.76 31.29
CA ARG A 103 1.88 -20.37 32.36
C ARG A 103 3.18 -21.02 31.84
N ARG A 104 3.32 -21.20 30.53
CA ARG A 104 4.49 -21.75 29.85
C ARG A 104 5.44 -20.66 29.32
N TYR A 105 5.19 -19.39 29.67
CA TYR A 105 5.95 -18.22 29.22
C TYR A 105 5.78 -17.89 27.74
N THR A 106 4.79 -18.46 27.05
CA THR A 106 4.47 -18.06 25.68
C THR A 106 3.69 -16.75 25.70
N THR A 107 4.14 -15.78 24.90
CA THR A 107 3.41 -14.53 24.70
C THR A 107 2.38 -14.73 23.59
N GLN A 108 1.13 -14.38 23.86
CA GLN A 108 0.06 -14.38 22.88
C GLN A 108 -0.31 -12.95 22.49
N TYR A 109 -0.52 -12.77 21.20
CA TYR A 109 -1.04 -11.56 20.59
C TYR A 109 -2.36 -11.88 19.89
N GLU A 110 -3.23 -10.90 19.81
CA GLU A 110 -4.43 -10.96 18.98
C GLU A 110 -4.30 -9.97 17.83
N LEU A 111 -4.58 -10.44 16.61
CA LEU A 111 -4.75 -9.61 15.43
C LEU A 111 -6.24 -9.51 15.11
N THR A 112 -6.81 -8.33 15.39
CA THR A 112 -8.22 -8.03 15.09
C THR A 112 -8.36 -7.68 13.62
N ILE A 113 -9.01 -8.56 12.85
CA ILE A 113 -9.14 -8.45 11.40
C ILE A 113 -9.83 -7.13 10.98
N GLY A 114 -10.82 -6.68 11.75
CA GLY A 114 -11.54 -5.41 11.52
C GLY A 114 -10.71 -4.14 11.75
N GLN A 115 -9.52 -4.26 12.32
CA GLN A 115 -8.63 -3.15 12.67
C GLN A 115 -7.35 -3.12 11.85
N THR A 116 -7.18 -4.04 10.90
CA THR A 116 -6.08 -3.97 9.95
C THR A 116 -6.41 -2.93 8.88
N GLU A 117 -5.48 -2.00 8.66
CA GLU A 117 -5.57 -1.07 7.55
C GLU A 117 -4.76 -1.64 6.38
N ALA A 118 -5.34 -1.59 5.18
CA ALA A 118 -4.53 -1.79 3.98
C ALA A 118 -3.44 -0.72 4.01
N PRO A 119 -2.14 -1.08 3.97
CA PRO A 119 -1.12 -0.06 3.84
C PRO A 119 -1.41 0.68 2.53
N ALA A 120 -1.72 1.96 2.62
CA ALA A 120 -1.69 2.85 1.47
C ALA A 120 -0.26 3.39 1.43
N PRO A 121 0.68 2.73 0.69
CA PRO A 121 2.02 3.25 0.58
C PRO A 121 1.93 4.69 0.05
N PRO A 122 2.62 5.66 0.67
CA PRO A 122 2.57 7.02 0.17
C PRO A 122 3.11 7.03 -1.26
N VAL A 123 2.35 7.64 -2.17
CA VAL A 123 2.74 7.82 -3.57
C VAL A 123 3.14 9.27 -3.75
N GLU A 124 4.38 9.49 -4.18
CA GLU A 124 4.89 10.80 -4.55
C GLU A 124 5.12 10.85 -6.05
N VAL A 125 4.63 11.91 -6.71
CA VAL A 125 4.85 12.12 -8.15
C VAL A 125 5.56 13.45 -8.33
N ILE A 126 6.77 13.38 -8.88
CA ILE A 126 7.59 14.55 -9.21
C ILE A 126 7.52 14.72 -10.72
N VAL A 127 7.00 15.87 -11.16
CA VAL A 127 6.87 16.22 -12.57
C VAL A 127 7.77 17.41 -12.86
N VAL A 128 8.79 17.21 -13.69
CA VAL A 128 9.60 18.28 -14.26
C VAL A 128 9.09 18.51 -15.67
N ARG A 129 8.34 19.61 -15.83
CA ARG A 129 7.73 19.93 -17.12
C ARG A 129 8.71 20.52 -18.11
N ASP A 130 8.68 20.01 -19.34
CA ASP A 130 9.36 20.61 -20.48
C ASP A 130 8.29 21.07 -21.48
N PRO A 131 8.13 22.38 -21.73
CA PRO A 131 7.12 22.87 -22.66
C PRO A 131 7.37 22.47 -24.11
N ASP A 132 8.61 22.11 -24.46
CA ASP A 132 9.03 21.79 -25.82
C ASP A 132 9.30 20.27 -26.01
N ALA A 133 9.13 19.45 -24.97
CA ALA A 133 9.38 18.01 -25.00
C ALA A 133 8.42 17.23 -24.07
N SER A 134 8.67 15.93 -23.90
CA SER A 134 7.94 15.12 -22.93
C SER A 134 8.36 15.48 -21.49
N ASP A 135 7.39 15.54 -20.58
CA ASP A 135 7.65 15.72 -19.14
C ASP A 135 8.57 14.62 -18.60
N ASP A 136 9.51 14.99 -17.73
CA ASP A 136 10.28 14.04 -16.94
C ASP A 136 9.51 13.76 -15.64
N VAL A 137 9.09 12.51 -15.48
CA VAL A 137 8.20 12.09 -14.38
C VAL A 137 8.86 10.99 -13.56
N SER A 138 9.06 11.29 -12.28
CA SER A 138 9.51 10.32 -11.27
C SER A 138 8.36 9.98 -10.34
N VAL A 139 7.99 8.71 -10.28
CA VAL A 139 7.00 8.19 -9.32
C VAL A 139 7.73 7.44 -8.22
N LEU A 140 7.46 7.76 -6.96
CA LEU A 140 7.97 7.06 -5.81
C LEU A 140 6.82 6.37 -5.06
N LEU A 141 7.06 5.13 -4.66
CA LEU A 141 6.22 4.34 -3.79
C LEU A 141 6.96 4.13 -2.47
N ASP A 142 6.43 4.69 -1.39
CA ASP A 142 7.05 4.65 -0.07
C ASP A 142 8.50 5.20 -0.04
N GLY A 143 8.74 6.27 -0.80
CA GLY A 143 10.04 6.92 -0.90
C GLY A 143 11.06 6.21 -1.82
N TYR A 144 10.68 5.10 -2.47
CA TYR A 144 11.52 4.40 -3.46
C TYR A 144 10.97 4.58 -4.87
N PRO A 145 11.82 4.66 -5.92
CA PRO A 145 11.35 4.71 -7.29
C PRO A 145 10.42 3.54 -7.62
N ALA A 146 9.24 3.83 -8.18
CA ALA A 146 8.32 2.80 -8.65
C ALA A 146 8.98 2.00 -9.78
N PRO A 147 8.90 0.66 -9.76
CA PRO A 147 9.54 -0.18 -10.76
C PRO A 147 8.94 0.00 -12.16
N GLU A 148 7.62 0.25 -12.21
CA GLU A 148 6.88 0.53 -13.43
C GLU A 148 5.83 1.60 -13.13
N ALA A 149 5.74 2.62 -13.99
CA ALA A 149 4.71 3.63 -13.95
C ALA A 149 4.33 4.02 -15.38
N SER A 150 3.02 4.02 -15.68
CA SER A 150 2.51 4.61 -16.91
C SER A 150 2.09 6.05 -16.63
N VAL A 151 2.58 6.96 -17.47
CA VAL A 151 2.30 8.39 -17.36
C VAL A 151 1.52 8.80 -18.60
N VAL A 152 0.37 9.42 -18.37
CA VAL A 152 -0.46 10.01 -19.44
C VAL A 152 -0.54 11.50 -19.16
N CYS A 153 0.04 12.29 -20.05
CA CYS A 153 -0.10 13.75 -20.01
C CYS A 153 -1.30 14.16 -20.88
N ILE A 154 -2.21 14.94 -20.30
CA ILE A 154 -3.40 15.47 -20.98
C ILE A 154 -3.29 16.98 -20.94
N ASP A 155 -2.86 17.58 -22.05
CA ASP A 155 -2.63 19.02 -22.15
C ASP A 155 -3.48 19.67 -23.24
N ALA A 156 -4.62 20.24 -22.84
CA ALA A 156 -5.46 21.03 -23.74
C ALA A 156 -4.78 22.31 -24.25
N GLY A 157 -3.71 22.76 -23.59
CA GLY A 157 -2.91 23.92 -23.96
C GLY A 157 -1.90 23.66 -25.08
N ALA A 158 -1.74 22.41 -25.52
CA ALA A 158 -0.77 22.03 -26.55
C ALA A 158 -1.07 22.60 -27.96
N GLY A 159 -2.20 23.30 -28.14
CA GLY A 159 -2.57 23.94 -29.40
C GLY A 159 -3.15 22.99 -30.45
N TRP A 160 -3.63 21.82 -30.00
CA TRP A 160 -4.22 20.78 -30.85
C TRP A 160 -5.54 21.21 -31.49
N ASP A 161 -5.85 20.64 -32.65
CA ASP A 161 -7.21 20.60 -33.15
C ASP A 161 -7.98 19.39 -32.61
N VAL A 162 -9.27 19.30 -32.93
CA VAL A 162 -10.12 18.20 -32.43
C VAL A 162 -9.64 16.82 -32.90
N ALA A 163 -9.07 16.71 -34.09
CA ALA A 163 -8.61 15.43 -34.62
C ALA A 163 -7.34 14.98 -33.89
N ASP A 164 -6.41 15.90 -33.64
CA ASP A 164 -5.23 15.66 -32.81
C ASP A 164 -5.63 15.28 -31.37
N TRP A 165 -6.63 15.97 -30.81
CA TRP A 165 -7.17 15.69 -29.47
C TRP A 165 -7.80 14.29 -29.36
N GLU A 166 -8.60 13.89 -30.35
CA GLU A 166 -9.20 12.56 -30.40
C GLU A 166 -8.15 11.46 -30.62
N ALA A 167 -7.14 11.71 -31.45
CA ALA A 167 -6.05 10.77 -31.66
C ALA A 167 -5.25 10.54 -30.37
N ALA A 168 -4.90 11.61 -29.64
CA ALA A 168 -4.21 11.52 -28.35
C ALA A 168 -5.06 10.80 -27.29
N ARG A 169 -6.38 11.02 -27.27
CA ARG A 169 -7.32 10.29 -26.41
C ARG A 169 -7.25 8.79 -26.69
N ASP A 170 -7.40 8.41 -27.95
CA ASP A 170 -7.50 7.01 -28.36
C ASP A 170 -6.18 6.26 -28.08
N GLU A 171 -5.04 6.93 -28.30
CA GLU A 171 -3.72 6.42 -27.91
C GLU A 171 -3.60 6.21 -26.39
N ALA A 172 -3.99 7.22 -25.60
CA ALA A 172 -3.95 7.13 -24.13
C ALA A 172 -4.86 6.01 -23.59
N LEU A 173 -5.99 5.74 -24.23
CA LEU A 173 -6.93 4.70 -23.82
C LEU A 173 -6.46 3.28 -24.19
N ALA A 174 -5.73 3.11 -25.30
CA ALA A 174 -5.35 1.79 -25.81
C ALA A 174 -4.48 0.97 -24.83
N GLY A 175 -3.66 1.64 -24.02
CA GLY A 175 -2.78 1.00 -23.02
C GLY A 175 -3.26 1.11 -21.58
N ALA A 176 -4.42 1.70 -21.33
CA ALA A 176 -4.85 2.04 -19.97
C ALA A 176 -5.49 0.85 -19.24
N SER A 177 -5.20 0.73 -17.94
CA SER A 177 -5.95 -0.16 -17.06
C SER A 177 -7.43 0.28 -16.99
N PRO A 178 -8.39 -0.61 -16.63
CA PRO A 178 -9.80 -0.24 -16.56
C PRO A 178 -10.10 0.94 -15.61
N ALA A 179 -9.30 1.10 -14.55
CA ALA A 179 -9.42 2.24 -13.64
C ALA A 179 -8.87 3.53 -14.27
N ALA A 180 -7.69 3.47 -14.88
CA ALA A 180 -7.08 4.61 -15.56
C ALA A 180 -7.90 5.08 -16.76
N ALA A 181 -8.42 4.15 -17.58
CA ALA A 181 -9.22 4.45 -18.77
C ALA A 181 -10.44 5.31 -18.44
N ARG A 182 -11.10 5.07 -17.30
CA ARG A 182 -12.23 5.90 -16.85
C ARG A 182 -11.81 7.34 -16.54
N LEU A 183 -10.68 7.51 -15.87
CA LEU A 183 -10.16 8.85 -15.52
C LEU A 183 -9.66 9.59 -16.76
N ILE A 184 -8.94 8.90 -17.64
CA ILE A 184 -8.45 9.42 -18.92
C ILE A 184 -9.63 9.87 -19.79
N ALA A 185 -10.64 9.02 -19.99
CA ALA A 185 -11.82 9.37 -20.77
C ALA A 185 -12.54 10.61 -20.19
N ALA A 186 -12.72 10.66 -18.87
CA ALA A 186 -13.34 11.81 -18.22
C ALA A 186 -12.54 13.12 -18.45
N ALA A 187 -11.21 13.05 -18.36
CA ALA A 187 -10.34 14.20 -18.59
C ALA A 187 -10.35 14.66 -20.07
N PHE A 188 -10.36 13.73 -21.03
CA PHE A 188 -10.44 14.07 -22.46
C PHE A 188 -11.80 14.62 -22.89
N ASN A 189 -12.89 14.19 -22.25
CA ASN A 189 -14.25 14.65 -22.57
C ASN A 189 -14.55 16.05 -22.04
N ASN A 190 -13.94 16.41 -20.90
CA ASN A 190 -14.14 17.72 -20.28
C ASN A 190 -12.81 18.30 -19.73
N PRO A 191 -11.84 18.61 -20.63
CA PRO A 191 -10.52 19.03 -20.19
C PRO A 191 -10.57 20.46 -19.63
N PRO A 192 -9.88 20.72 -18.50
CA PRO A 192 -9.58 22.09 -18.13
C PRO A 192 -8.77 22.73 -19.27
N GLY A 193 -9.27 23.82 -19.83
CA GLY A 193 -8.64 24.48 -20.97
C GLY A 193 -9.19 24.07 -22.34
N ALA A 194 -10.35 23.38 -22.42
CA ALA A 194 -11.04 23.03 -23.66
C ALA A 194 -11.07 24.13 -24.75
N ARG A 195 -11.15 25.40 -24.34
CA ARG A 195 -11.10 26.58 -25.21
C ARG A 195 -9.83 26.72 -26.07
N TYR A 196 -8.75 26.02 -25.70
CA TYR A 196 -7.47 26.04 -26.40
C TYR A 196 -7.38 24.93 -27.47
N ILE A 197 -8.35 24.01 -27.49
CA ILE A 197 -8.46 22.97 -28.52
C ILE A 197 -9.31 23.51 -29.66
N THR A 198 -8.74 23.58 -30.85
CA THR A 198 -9.43 24.17 -32.00
C THR A 198 -10.57 23.28 -32.47
N GLY A 199 -11.80 23.82 -32.47
CA GLY A 199 -13.00 23.11 -32.92
C GLY A 199 -13.62 22.16 -31.89
N PHE A 200 -13.09 22.12 -30.66
CA PHE A 200 -13.62 21.27 -29.61
C PHE A 200 -14.97 21.76 -29.09
N GLN A 201 -15.92 20.84 -28.95
CA GLN A 201 -17.14 21.04 -28.18
C GLN A 201 -17.13 20.03 -27.02
N PRO A 202 -17.23 20.47 -25.76
CA PRO A 202 -17.34 19.55 -24.63
C PRO A 202 -18.49 18.57 -24.85
N GLY A 203 -18.27 17.30 -24.52
CA GLY A 203 -19.37 16.34 -24.43
C GLY A 203 -20.32 16.70 -23.28
N GLU A 204 -21.63 16.49 -23.47
CA GLU A 204 -22.62 16.51 -22.38
C GLU A 204 -22.31 15.47 -21.30
#